data_AF-A0A257MIV5-F1
#
_entry.id   AF-A0A257MIV5-F1
#
_cell.length_a   1.000
_cell.length_b   1.000
_cell.length_c   1.000
_cell.angle_alpha   90.00
_cell.angle_beta   90.00
_cell.angle_gamma   90.00
#
_symmetry.space_group_name_H-M   'P 1'
#
loop_
_entity.id
_entity.type
_entity.pdbx_description
1 polymer ?
#
loop_
_entity_poly.entity_id
_entity_poly.type
_entity_poly.pdbx_seq_one_letter_code
_entity_poly.pdbx_strand_id
1 'polypeptide(L)'
;MTNPIPDKTRYTYVYHPSRAHKERWEKLAAKAHTSLSKFIINIVDDVIDEKEELAPRHVRELDGLKNEIKSLREDLQRKNVILERYETELKNYRATPWLETNFAGYRRLSEDLVRVLKIRGSMNKSQLIEALGVDQRETDLIKAIGGQLETLKLFGMVKAENDNLQWVA
;
A
#
# COMPACT_ATOMS: atom_id res chain seq x y z
N MET A 1 2.54 53.53 -48.06
CA MET A 1 2.56 53.42 -46.59
C MET A 1 3.97 53.05 -46.19
N THR A 2 4.71 53.96 -45.55
CA THR A 2 6.09 53.73 -45.11
C THR A 2 6.09 52.94 -43.80
N ASN A 3 6.63 51.72 -43.82
CA ASN A 3 6.81 50.93 -42.59
C ASN A 3 7.73 51.71 -41.62
N PRO A 4 7.33 51.92 -40.36
CA PRO A 4 8.16 52.62 -39.38
C PRO A 4 9.45 51.82 -39.12
N ILE A 5 10.57 52.54 -39.02
CA ILE A 5 11.89 51.96 -38.75
C ILE A 5 11.84 51.27 -37.37
N PRO A 6 12.26 49.99 -37.26
CA PRO A 6 12.29 49.29 -35.98
C PRO A 6 13.18 49.98 -34.94
N ASP A 7 12.70 50.05 -33.70
CA ASP A 7 13.46 50.59 -32.56
C ASP A 7 14.70 49.74 -32.28
N LYS A 8 15.87 50.33 -32.53
CA LYS A 8 17.18 49.68 -32.40
C LYS A 8 17.51 49.31 -30.95
N THR A 9 16.91 49.98 -29.96
CA THR A 9 17.17 49.70 -28.54
C THR A 9 16.59 48.36 -28.07
N ARG A 10 15.62 47.82 -28.82
CA ARG A 10 14.93 46.55 -28.52
C ARG A 10 15.58 45.34 -29.18
N TYR A 11 16.65 45.52 -29.95
CA TYR A 11 17.32 44.42 -30.64
C TYR A 11 18.30 43.71 -29.70
N THR A 12 18.17 42.38 -29.65
CA THR A 12 19.13 41.50 -29.00
C THR A 12 19.89 40.72 -30.06
N TYR A 13 21.21 40.77 -30.03
CA TYR A 13 22.07 39.95 -30.89
C TYR A 13 22.40 38.64 -30.17
N VAL A 14 22.01 37.52 -30.78
CA VAL A 14 22.33 36.19 -30.28
C VAL A 14 23.31 35.53 -31.25
N TYR A 15 24.46 35.14 -30.73
CA TYR A 15 25.45 34.37 -31.48
C TYR A 15 25.27 32.88 -31.21
N HIS A 16 25.10 32.08 -32.26
CA HIS A 16 24.97 30.63 -32.10
C HIS A 16 26.33 29.95 -31.97
N PRO A 17 26.46 28.93 -31.10
CA PRO A 17 27.72 28.19 -30.91
C PRO A 17 28.29 27.56 -32.18
N SER A 18 27.43 27.20 -33.15
CA SER A 18 27.84 26.68 -34.45
C SER A 18 26.79 26.96 -35.52
N ARG A 19 27.18 26.82 -36.79
CA ARG A 19 26.25 26.94 -37.93
C ARG A 19 25.15 25.87 -37.88
N ALA A 20 25.53 24.63 -37.58
CA ALA A 20 24.58 23.52 -37.43
C ALA A 20 23.56 23.77 -36.30
N HIS A 21 23.96 24.45 -35.22
CA HIS A 21 23.04 24.82 -34.14
C HIS A 21 21.99 25.83 -34.61
N LYS A 22 22.39 26.85 -35.40
CA LYS A 22 21.46 27.81 -36.00
C LYS A 22 20.49 27.12 -36.96
N GLU A 23 20.99 26.27 -37.86
CA GLU A 23 20.16 25.54 -38.83
C GLU A 23 19.12 24.65 -38.15
N ARG A 24 19.48 24.02 -37.01
CA ARG A 24 18.54 23.24 -36.22
C ARG A 24 17.38 24.11 -35.72
N TRP A 25 17.66 25.30 -35.21
CA TRP A 25 16.61 26.20 -34.72
C TRP A 25 15.76 26.76 -35.84
N GLU A 26 16.36 27.08 -37.00
CA GLU A 26 15.62 27.49 -38.19
C GLU A 26 14.64 26.40 -38.66
N LYS A 27 15.07 25.13 -38.66
CA LYS A 27 14.17 24.00 -38.97
C LYS A 27 13.02 23.87 -37.99
N LEU A 28 13.27 24.08 -36.69
CA LEU A 28 12.23 24.05 -35.66
C LEU A 28 11.24 25.21 -35.80
N ALA A 29 11.74 26.42 -36.05
CA ALA A 29 10.91 27.60 -36.30
C ALA A 29 10.05 27.43 -37.56
N ALA A 30 10.63 26.89 -38.64
CA ALA A 30 9.91 26.57 -39.87
C ALA A 30 8.82 25.52 -39.65
N LYS A 31 9.09 24.47 -38.86
CA LYS A 31 8.09 23.46 -38.46
C LYS A 31 6.95 24.07 -37.65
N ALA A 32 7.25 25.09 -36.84
CA ALA A 32 6.26 25.85 -36.09
C ALA A 32 5.58 26.96 -36.91
N HIS A 33 5.87 27.10 -38.21
CA HIS A 33 5.36 28.15 -39.09
C HIS A 33 5.60 29.58 -38.57
N THR A 34 6.74 29.82 -37.92
CA THR A 34 7.13 31.15 -37.40
C THR A 34 8.53 31.56 -37.85
N SER A 35 8.86 32.84 -37.69
CA SER A 35 10.23 33.32 -37.90
C SER A 35 11.13 32.87 -36.75
N LEU A 36 12.43 32.68 -37.01
CA LEU A 36 13.40 32.29 -35.99
C LEU A 36 13.36 33.21 -34.76
N SER A 37 13.28 34.52 -34.97
CA SER A 37 13.22 35.50 -33.87
C SER A 37 11.96 35.33 -33.02
N LYS A 38 10.79 35.14 -33.65
CA LYS A 38 9.53 34.93 -32.92
C LYS A 38 9.52 33.59 -32.19
N PHE A 39 10.07 32.55 -32.82
CA PHE A 39 10.23 31.24 -32.22
C PHE A 39 11.08 31.29 -30.96
N ILE A 40 12.23 31.97 -31.00
CA ILE A 40 13.12 32.11 -29.84
C ILE A 40 12.44 32.86 -28.71
N ILE A 41 11.78 33.99 -29.00
CA ILE A 41 11.07 34.80 -28.00
C ILE A 41 10.02 33.95 -27.29
N ASN A 42 9.14 33.28 -28.05
CA ASN A 42 8.08 32.46 -27.47
C ASN A 42 8.63 31.36 -26.55
N ILE A 43 9.66 30.62 -26.98
CA ILE A 43 10.25 29.55 -26.17
C ILE A 43 10.91 30.10 -24.89
N VAL A 44 11.53 31.27 -24.96
CA VAL A 44 12.17 31.90 -23.78
C VAL A 44 11.10 32.42 -22.82
N ASP A 45 10.07 33.09 -23.33
CA ASP A 45 8.95 33.59 -22.55
C ASP A 45 8.20 32.43 -21.87
N ASP A 46 7.88 31.35 -22.59
CA ASP A 46 7.23 30.15 -22.04
C ASP A 46 8.03 29.56 -20.86
N VAL A 47 9.37 29.48 -20.96
CA VAL A 47 10.23 28.94 -19.89
C VAL A 47 10.35 29.90 -18.69
N ILE A 48 10.31 31.21 -18.93
CA ILE A 48 10.31 32.21 -17.86
C ILE A 48 8.98 32.18 -17.11
N ASP A 49 7.87 32.19 -17.85
CA ASP A 49 6.51 32.16 -17.32
C ASP A 49 6.25 30.87 -16.53
N GLU A 50 6.65 29.71 -17.05
CA GLU A 50 6.60 28.44 -16.31
C GLU A 50 7.37 28.56 -14.99
N LYS A 51 8.61 29.07 -15.00
CA LYS A 51 9.41 29.19 -13.76
C LYS A 51 8.83 30.17 -12.75
N GLU A 52 8.25 31.27 -13.20
CA GLU A 52 7.60 32.26 -12.31
C GLU A 52 6.29 31.73 -11.73
N GLU A 53 5.48 31.01 -12.51
CA GLU A 53 4.24 30.39 -12.02
C GLU A 53 4.49 29.19 -11.09
N LEU A 54 5.55 28.40 -11.35
CA LEU A 54 5.89 27.21 -10.56
C LEU A 54 6.42 27.54 -9.14
N ALA A 55 7.02 28.72 -8.93
CA ALA A 55 7.81 28.98 -7.71
C ALA A 55 7.00 28.99 -6.39
N PRO A 56 5.86 29.68 -6.24
CA PRO A 56 5.13 29.72 -4.97
C PRO A 56 4.01 28.67 -4.82
N ARG A 57 3.41 28.18 -5.92
CA ARG A 57 2.31 27.20 -5.87
C ARG A 57 2.82 25.80 -5.56
N HIS A 58 3.89 25.36 -6.21
CA HIS A 58 4.42 24.01 -6.03
C HIS A 58 4.96 23.79 -4.61
N VAL A 59 5.53 24.83 -3.99
CA VAL A 59 5.99 24.75 -2.59
C VAL A 59 4.82 24.52 -1.64
N ARG A 60 3.71 25.25 -1.81
CA ARG A 60 2.49 25.07 -0.99
C ARG A 60 1.82 23.72 -1.22
N GLU A 61 1.76 23.26 -2.47
CA GLU A 61 1.23 21.94 -2.80
C GLU A 61 2.10 20.82 -2.21
N LEU A 62 3.42 20.94 -2.31
CA LEU A 62 4.35 19.98 -1.69
C LEU A 62 4.20 19.93 -0.17
N ASP A 63 4.04 21.06 0.50
CA ASP A 63 3.82 21.10 1.95
C ASP A 63 2.43 20.56 2.33
N GLY A 64 1.40 20.84 1.53
CA GLY A 64 0.07 20.24 1.68
C GLY A 64 0.12 18.72 1.57
N LEU A 65 0.76 18.19 0.52
CA LEU A 65 0.94 16.75 0.29
C LEU A 65 1.76 16.09 1.40
N LYS A 66 2.81 16.74 1.90
CA LYS A 66 3.59 16.22 3.05
C LYS A 66 2.73 16.10 4.31
N ASN A 67 1.89 17.10 4.58
CA ASN A 67 0.99 17.10 5.73
C ASN A 67 -0.08 16.01 5.59
N GLU A 68 -0.64 15.82 4.40
CA GLU A 68 -1.59 14.75 4.11
C GLU A 68 -0.98 13.35 4.28
N ILE A 69 0.25 13.15 3.76
CA ILE A 69 0.97 11.89 3.96
C ILE A 69 1.20 11.63 5.45
N LYS A 70 1.55 12.66 6.21
CA LYS A 70 1.74 12.53 7.67
C LYS A 70 0.43 12.16 8.36
N SER A 71 -0.68 12.84 8.08
CA SER A 71 -1.97 12.54 8.70
C SER A 71 -2.46 11.14 8.34
N LEU A 72 -2.32 10.72 7.09
CA LEU A 72 -2.70 9.38 6.64
C LEU A 72 -1.87 8.29 7.33
N ARG A 73 -0.57 8.52 7.57
CA ARG A 73 0.28 7.59 8.32
C ARG A 73 -0.15 7.48 9.77
N GLU A 74 -0.44 8.59 10.43
CA GLU A 74 -0.94 8.62 11.81
C GLU A 74 -2.30 7.90 11.92
N ASP A 75 -3.20 8.11 10.96
CA ASP A 75 -4.48 7.40 10.90
C ASP A 75 -4.33 5.90 10.69
N LEU A 76 -3.44 5.49 9.79
CA LEU A 76 -3.14 4.06 9.59
C LEU A 76 -2.59 3.43 10.87
N GLN A 77 -1.65 4.09 11.54
CA GLN A 77 -1.10 3.58 12.80
C GLN A 77 -2.19 3.44 13.87
N ARG A 78 -3.07 4.45 14.03
CA ARG A 78 -4.22 4.37 14.95
C ARG A 78 -5.15 3.20 14.64
N LYS A 79 -5.51 3.04 13.37
CA LYS A 79 -6.40 1.95 12.92
C LYS A 79 -5.79 0.58 13.18
N ASN A 80 -4.50 0.41 12.91
CA ASN A 80 -3.80 -0.86 13.15
C ASN A 80 -3.81 -1.24 14.63
N VAL A 81 -3.53 -0.30 15.54
CA VAL A 81 -3.57 -0.56 16.99
C VAL A 81 -4.97 -0.99 17.44
N ILE A 82 -6.02 -0.35 16.91
CA ILE A 82 -7.40 -0.70 17.23
C ILE A 82 -7.76 -2.09 16.68
N LEU A 83 -7.33 -2.41 15.45
CA LEU A 83 -7.54 -3.72 14.86
C LEU A 83 -6.85 -4.83 15.67
N GLU A 84 -5.59 -4.65 16.06
CA GLU A 84 -4.86 -5.61 16.91
C GLU A 84 -5.59 -5.87 18.24
N ARG A 85 -6.13 -4.81 18.86
CA ARG A 85 -6.92 -4.94 20.07
C ARG A 85 -8.21 -5.73 19.83
N TYR A 86 -8.96 -5.41 18.78
CA TYR A 86 -10.19 -6.15 18.45
C TYR A 86 -9.92 -7.61 18.08
N GLU A 87 -8.84 -7.89 17.37
CA GLU A 87 -8.41 -9.26 17.08
C GLU A 87 -8.11 -10.04 18.36
N THR A 88 -7.41 -9.41 19.30
CA THR A 88 -7.13 -10.00 20.62
C THR A 88 -8.42 -10.25 21.41
N GLU A 89 -9.34 -9.28 21.45
CA GLU A 89 -10.63 -9.43 22.11
C GLU A 89 -11.49 -10.53 21.48
N LEU A 90 -11.52 -10.62 20.14
CA LEU A 90 -12.22 -11.69 19.41
C LEU A 90 -11.61 -13.07 19.67
N LYS A 91 -10.28 -13.17 19.68
CA LYS A 91 -9.57 -14.41 20.02
C LYS A 91 -9.95 -14.87 21.43
N ASN A 92 -9.90 -13.96 22.40
CA ASN A 92 -10.26 -14.24 23.79
C ASN A 92 -11.72 -14.68 23.91
N TYR A 93 -12.65 -13.92 23.33
CA TYR A 93 -14.08 -14.25 23.35
C TYR A 93 -14.37 -15.63 22.76
N ARG A 94 -13.67 -16.02 21.68
CA ARG A 94 -13.80 -17.35 21.07
C ARG A 94 -13.18 -18.45 21.93
N ALA A 95 -12.15 -18.14 22.71
CA ALA A 95 -11.45 -19.11 23.56
C ALA A 95 -12.20 -19.37 24.87
N THR A 96 -12.85 -18.37 25.46
CA THR A 96 -13.54 -18.46 26.76
C THR A 96 -14.47 -19.68 26.89
N PRO A 97 -15.36 -19.99 25.92
CA PRO A 97 -16.26 -21.17 26.01
C PRO A 97 -15.54 -22.52 26.08
N TRP A 98 -14.29 -22.57 25.61
CA TRP A 98 -13.44 -23.77 25.60
C TRP A 98 -12.56 -23.89 26.84
N LEU A 99 -12.38 -22.80 27.59
CA LEU A 99 -11.65 -22.77 28.85
C LEU A 99 -12.56 -23.09 30.05
N GLU A 100 -13.84 -22.76 29.95
CA GLU A 100 -14.82 -23.02 31.00
C GLU A 100 -15.27 -24.49 31.03
N THR A 101 -15.09 -25.14 32.18
CA THR A 101 -15.48 -26.54 32.41
C THR A 101 -17.00 -26.75 32.35
N ASN A 102 -17.78 -25.79 32.86
CA ASN A 102 -19.25 -25.87 32.98
C ASN A 102 -19.98 -24.94 32.00
N PHE A 103 -19.42 -24.74 30.80
CA PHE A 103 -20.05 -23.89 29.79
C PHE A 103 -21.43 -24.43 29.40
N ALA A 104 -22.47 -23.62 29.57
CA ALA A 104 -23.83 -23.92 29.15
C ALA A 104 -24.15 -23.21 27.82
N GLY A 105 -24.25 -23.97 26.73
CA GLY A 105 -24.59 -23.43 25.41
C GLY A 105 -23.84 -24.12 24.26
N TYR A 106 -23.87 -23.50 23.08
CA TYR A 106 -23.19 -24.01 21.89
C TYR A 106 -21.75 -23.51 21.83
N ARG A 107 -20.78 -24.43 21.81
CA ARG A 107 -19.38 -24.11 21.57
C ARG A 107 -19.13 -23.97 20.06
N ARG A 108 -18.73 -22.79 19.61
CA ARG A 108 -18.38 -22.58 18.19
C ARG A 108 -16.98 -23.11 17.90
N LEU A 109 -16.88 -24.03 16.94
CA LEU A 109 -15.60 -24.52 16.41
C LEU A 109 -14.92 -23.45 15.56
N SER A 110 -13.59 -23.39 15.62
CA SER A 110 -12.81 -22.53 14.72
C SER A 110 -12.89 -23.05 13.28
N GLU A 111 -13.37 -22.20 12.38
CA GLU A 111 -13.40 -22.49 10.94
C GLU A 111 -11.97 -22.65 10.38
N ASP A 112 -11.00 -21.91 10.93
CA ASP A 112 -9.60 -21.99 10.53
C ASP A 112 -8.97 -23.32 10.93
N LEU A 113 -9.28 -23.83 12.13
CA LEU A 113 -8.85 -25.15 12.58
C LEU A 113 -9.31 -26.25 11.61
N VAL A 114 -10.60 -26.25 11.26
CA VAL A 114 -11.17 -27.22 10.33
C VAL A 114 -10.54 -27.08 8.95
N ARG A 115 -10.34 -25.84 8.48
CA ARG A 115 -9.73 -25.56 7.18
C ARG A 115 -8.29 -26.07 7.09
N VAL A 116 -7.47 -25.79 8.10
CA VAL A 116 -6.07 -26.23 8.15
C VAL A 116 -5.97 -27.75 8.15
N LEU A 117 -6.79 -28.43 8.97
CA LEU A 117 -6.82 -29.89 9.02
C LEU A 117 -7.25 -30.52 7.69
N LYS A 118 -8.26 -29.95 7.01
CA LYS A 118 -8.72 -30.42 5.70
C LYS A 118 -7.67 -30.25 4.60
N ILE A 119 -6.94 -29.14 4.60
CA ILE A 119 -5.95 -28.84 3.55
C ILE A 119 -4.70 -29.68 3.72
N ARG A 120 -4.17 -29.78 4.95
CA ARG A 120 -2.89 -30.45 5.20
C ARG A 120 -3.01 -31.96 5.38
N GLY A 121 -4.22 -32.48 5.61
CA GLY A 121 -4.49 -33.92 5.68
C GLY A 121 -4.03 -34.55 6.98
N SER A 122 -2.71 -34.63 7.22
CA SER A 122 -2.07 -35.21 8.41
C SER A 122 -1.00 -34.27 8.97
N MET A 123 -1.10 -33.91 10.25
CA MET A 123 -0.14 -33.02 10.91
C MET A 123 -0.11 -33.21 12.42
N ASN A 124 1.02 -32.94 13.06
CA ASN A 124 1.11 -33.00 14.52
C ASN A 124 0.55 -31.72 15.18
N LYS A 125 0.35 -31.77 16.51
CA LYS A 125 -0.22 -30.64 17.26
C LYS A 125 0.62 -29.37 17.18
N SER A 126 1.95 -29.49 17.16
CA SER A 126 2.86 -28.33 17.07
C SER A 126 2.71 -27.61 15.72
N GLN A 127 2.74 -28.37 14.63
CA GLN A 127 2.53 -27.87 13.27
C GLN A 127 1.16 -27.24 13.10
N LEU A 128 0.14 -27.73 13.81
CA LEU A 128 -1.21 -27.18 13.76
C LEU A 128 -1.27 -25.81 14.43
N ILE A 129 -0.67 -25.68 15.61
CA ILE A 129 -0.59 -24.40 16.34
C ILE A 129 0.15 -23.35 15.48
N GLU A 130 1.28 -23.75 14.89
CA GLU A 130 2.06 -22.90 14.00
C GLU A 130 1.27 -22.51 12.73
N ALA A 131 0.57 -23.45 12.10
CA ALA A 131 -0.24 -23.18 10.92
C ALA A 131 -1.46 -22.29 11.20
N LEU A 132 -1.93 -22.25 12.45
CA LEU A 132 -2.98 -21.33 12.91
C LEU A 132 -2.42 -19.95 13.30
N GLY A 133 -1.10 -19.75 13.25
CA GLY A 133 -0.45 -18.50 13.60
C GLY A 133 -0.60 -18.13 15.08
N VAL A 134 -0.73 -19.14 15.95
CA VAL A 134 -0.86 -18.94 17.40
C VAL A 134 0.52 -18.99 18.04
N ASP A 135 0.85 -18.00 18.88
CA ASP A 135 2.12 -17.99 19.61
C ASP A 135 2.10 -19.09 20.69
N GLN A 136 3.24 -19.78 20.88
CA GLN A 136 3.43 -20.76 21.95
C GLN A 136 3.20 -20.17 23.36
N ARG A 137 3.31 -18.84 23.49
CA ARG A 137 3.03 -18.10 24.74
C ARG A 137 1.54 -17.95 25.04
N GLU A 138 0.66 -18.08 24.04
CA GLU A 138 -0.80 -17.97 24.19
C GLU A 138 -1.40 -19.27 24.75
N THR A 139 -1.04 -19.61 25.99
CA THR A 139 -1.37 -20.91 26.62
C THR A 139 -2.88 -21.19 26.68
N ASP A 140 -3.70 -20.16 26.85
CA ASP A 140 -5.15 -20.26 26.86
C ASP A 140 -5.72 -20.61 25.47
N LEU A 141 -5.18 -20.02 24.39
CA LEU A 141 -5.58 -20.40 23.03
C LEU A 141 -5.20 -21.83 22.71
N ILE A 142 -4.01 -22.26 23.13
CA ILE A 142 -3.55 -23.64 22.92
C ILE A 142 -4.48 -24.63 23.65
N LYS A 143 -4.91 -24.31 24.87
CA LYS A 143 -5.92 -25.11 25.61
C LYS A 143 -7.25 -25.14 24.89
N ALA A 144 -7.73 -23.99 24.41
CA ALA A 144 -8.99 -23.90 23.66
C ALA A 144 -8.96 -24.74 22.38
N ILE A 145 -7.86 -24.70 21.62
CA ILE A 145 -7.63 -25.54 20.44
C ILE A 145 -7.61 -27.02 20.84
N GLY A 146 -6.99 -27.36 21.96
CA GLY A 146 -7.03 -28.71 22.52
C GLY A 146 -8.45 -29.22 22.74
N GLY A 147 -9.30 -28.43 23.41
CA GLY A 147 -10.72 -28.78 23.63
C GLY A 147 -11.51 -28.92 22.33
N GLN A 148 -11.23 -28.08 21.34
CA GLN A 148 -11.82 -28.18 20.00
C GLN A 148 -11.43 -29.47 19.29
N LEU A 149 -10.15 -29.84 19.34
CA LEU A 149 -9.65 -31.09 18.75
C LEU A 149 -10.28 -32.32 19.40
N GLU A 150 -10.40 -32.35 20.73
CA GLU A 150 -11.08 -33.45 21.43
C GLU A 150 -12.54 -33.56 21.00
N THR A 151 -13.22 -32.43 20.82
CA THR A 151 -14.59 -32.40 20.30
C THR A 151 -14.68 -32.95 18.87
N LEU A 152 -13.75 -32.56 17.99
CA LEU A 152 -13.67 -33.08 16.63
C LEU A 152 -13.39 -34.59 16.59
N LYS A 153 -12.56 -35.11 17.51
CA LYS A 153 -12.31 -36.54 17.67
C LYS A 153 -13.56 -37.28 18.14
N LEU A 154 -14.28 -36.73 19.13
CA LEU A 154 -15.53 -37.32 19.64
C LEU A 154 -16.60 -37.41 18.56
N PHE A 155 -16.69 -36.41 17.67
CA PHE A 155 -17.58 -36.45 16.51
C PHE A 155 -17.06 -37.31 15.35
N GLY A 156 -15.89 -37.95 15.47
CA GLY A 156 -15.31 -38.79 14.44
C GLY A 156 -14.75 -38.06 13.22
N MET A 157 -14.60 -36.73 13.30
CA MET A 157 -14.11 -35.89 12.19
C MET A 157 -12.59 -35.96 12.04
N VAL A 158 -11.88 -36.21 13.14
CA VAL A 158 -10.41 -36.28 13.21
C VAL A 158 -9.98 -37.56 13.92
N LYS A 159 -8.97 -38.25 13.37
CA LYS A 159 -8.28 -39.36 14.05
C LYS A 159 -6.89 -38.93 14.48
N ALA A 160 -6.43 -39.42 15.63
CA ALA A 160 -5.05 -39.28 16.08
C ALA A 160 -4.33 -40.62 15.88
N GLU A 161 -3.32 -40.66 15.03
CA GLU A 161 -2.49 -41.83 14.77
C GLU A 161 -1.03 -41.45 14.95
N ASN A 162 -0.32 -42.10 15.88
CA ASN A 162 1.10 -41.82 16.18
C ASN A 162 1.42 -40.32 16.38
N ASP A 163 0.58 -39.62 17.16
CA ASP A 163 0.68 -38.17 17.43
C ASP A 163 0.38 -37.23 16.24
N ASN A 164 0.00 -37.80 15.08
CA ASN A 164 -0.51 -37.06 13.95
C ASN A 164 -2.04 -36.98 13.95
N LEU A 165 -2.56 -35.79 13.71
CA LEU A 165 -3.97 -35.48 13.54
C LEU A 165 -4.32 -35.57 12.07
N GLN A 166 -5.25 -36.45 11.72
CA GLN A 166 -5.73 -36.63 10.37
C GLN A 166 -7.22 -36.33 10.24
N TRP A 167 -7.59 -35.54 9.24
CA TRP A 167 -9.00 -35.32 8.88
C TRP A 167 -9.58 -36.55 8.16
N VAL A 168 -10.77 -37.02 8.57
CA VAL A 168 -11.32 -38.31 8.10
C VAL A 168 -12.76 -38.20 7.55
N ALA A 169 -13.38 -37.01 7.63
CA ALA A 169 -14.77 -36.78 7.22
C ALA A 169 -14.95 -36.19 5.82
#